data_AF-A0A4U0SIB5-F1
#
_entry.id   AF-A0A4U0SIB5-F1
#
_cell.length_a   1.000
_cell.length_b   1.000
_cell.length_c   1.000
_cell.angle_alpha   90.00
_cell.angle_beta   90.00
_cell.angle_gamma   90.00
#
_symmetry.space_group_name_H-M   'P 1'
#
loop_
_entity.id
_entity.type
_entity.pdbx_description
1 polymer ?
#
loop_
_entity_poly.entity_id
_entity_poly.type
_entity_poly.pdbx_seq_one_letter_code
_entity_poly.pdbx_strand_id
1 'polypeptide(L)'
;MGQCHGRAARIGRQCRDLRASGQGRTVIRQLLAAGTLVICAGGGGVPVVRDSVTERLRSVEAVIDKDSRAALLAEQLDADALLILTDVTHVFADYGKRHARPLSTATRAVHLPEGSMRSKTEAAAAFVERTGSIAAVGPLDNAPGTLVGTTGTLVQAESVAHGAQPTAPATS
;
A
#
# COMPACT_ATOMS: atom_id res chain seq x y z
N MET A 1 -0.79 16.32 38.22
CA MET A 1 -0.11 15.79 37.02
C MET A 1 -0.90 14.59 36.53
N GLY A 2 -1.90 14.83 35.67
CA GLY A 2 -2.80 13.79 35.17
C GLY A 2 -2.27 13.19 33.87
N GLN A 3 -2.10 11.87 33.85
CA GLN A 3 -1.72 11.10 32.68
C GLN A 3 -2.92 10.96 31.73
N CYS A 4 -2.89 11.66 30.59
CA CYS A 4 -3.83 11.45 29.49
C CYS A 4 -3.43 10.20 28.70
N HIS A 5 -4.01 9.05 29.03
CA HIS A 5 -3.94 7.83 28.22
C HIS A 5 -4.92 7.93 27.03
N GLY A 6 -4.55 8.69 26.00
CA GLY A 6 -5.23 8.68 24.71
C GLY A 6 -4.89 7.41 23.94
N ARG A 7 -5.66 6.34 24.12
CA ARG A 7 -5.59 5.18 23.22
C ARG A 7 -6.27 5.56 21.90
N ALA A 8 -5.50 6.15 20.98
CA ALA A 8 -5.92 6.28 19.60
C ALA A 8 -6.21 4.87 19.05
N ALA A 9 -7.48 4.57 18.81
CA ALA A 9 -7.88 3.31 18.21
C ALA A 9 -7.33 3.30 16.77
N ARG A 10 -6.39 2.39 16.50
CA ARG A 10 -5.96 2.11 15.13
C ARG A 10 -7.13 1.37 14.48
N ILE A 11 -7.87 2.01 13.58
CA ILE A 11 -8.94 1.34 12.83
C ILE A 11 -8.27 0.38 11.82
N GLY A 12 -7.84 -0.77 12.32
CA GLY A 12 -7.39 -1.89 11.49
C GLY A 12 -8.58 -2.62 10.88
N ARG A 13 -8.42 -3.14 9.66
CA ARG A 13 -9.35 -4.00 8.87
C ARG A 13 -10.81 -3.52 8.66
N GLN A 14 -11.32 -2.56 9.43
CA GLN A 14 -12.65 -1.97 9.33
C GLN A 14 -12.76 -0.93 8.22
N CYS A 15 -11.64 -0.47 7.66
CA CYS A 15 -11.63 0.37 6.45
C CYS A 15 -12.14 -0.36 5.19
N ARG A 16 -12.45 -1.67 5.23
CA ARG A 16 -13.07 -2.36 4.11
C ARG A 16 -14.50 -1.87 3.81
N ASP A 17 -15.20 -1.38 4.83
CA ASP A 17 -16.54 -0.78 4.69
C ASP A 17 -16.49 0.73 4.39
N LEU A 18 -15.29 1.31 4.24
CA LEU A 18 -15.12 2.60 3.56
C LEU A 18 -15.22 2.41 2.04
N ARG A 19 -16.33 1.81 1.57
CA ARG A 19 -16.94 2.26 0.32
C ARG A 19 -17.44 3.67 0.61
N ALA A 20 -16.51 4.63 0.64
CA ALA A 20 -16.83 6.03 0.67
C ALA A 20 -17.93 6.26 -0.36
N SER A 21 -19.01 6.93 0.06
CA SER A 21 -20.08 7.39 -0.82
C SER A 21 -19.48 7.76 -2.17
N GLY A 22 -19.85 7.05 -3.25
CA GLY A 22 -19.10 6.99 -4.51
C GLY A 22 -18.79 8.33 -5.19
N GLN A 23 -19.28 9.45 -4.66
CA GLN A 23 -19.11 10.81 -5.15
C GLN A 23 -17.68 11.34 -5.10
N GLY A 24 -16.91 11.09 -4.03
CA GLY A 24 -15.53 11.58 -3.95
C GLY A 24 -14.60 10.95 -5.00
N ARG A 25 -14.83 9.67 -5.31
CA ARG A 25 -14.11 8.93 -6.35
C ARG A 25 -14.42 9.49 -7.75
N THR A 26 -15.68 9.85 -8.01
CA THR A 26 -16.10 10.41 -9.29
C THR A 26 -15.38 11.71 -9.61
N VAL A 27 -15.24 12.62 -8.63
CA VAL A 27 -14.54 13.90 -8.84
C VAL A 27 -13.06 13.68 -9.14
N ILE A 28 -12.39 12.79 -8.41
CA ILE A 28 -10.96 12.48 -8.66
C ILE A 28 -10.81 11.92 -10.09
N ARG A 29 -11.65 10.97 -10.50
CA ARG A 29 -11.62 10.41 -11.86
C ARG A 29 -11.87 11.47 -12.94
N GLN A 30 -12.79 12.39 -12.71
CA GLN A 30 -13.07 13.47 -13.66
C GLN A 30 -11.89 14.41 -13.84
N LEU A 31 -11.22 14.79 -12.74
CA LEU A 31 -10.02 15.63 -12.78
C LEU A 31 -8.86 14.92 -13.49
N LEU A 32 -8.65 13.63 -13.21
CA LEU A 32 -7.63 12.82 -13.88
C LEU A 32 -7.92 12.71 -15.38
N ALA A 33 -9.18 12.48 -15.77
CA ALA A 33 -9.59 12.42 -17.17
C ALA A 33 -9.39 13.75 -17.91
N ALA A 34 -9.40 14.88 -17.19
CA ALA A 34 -9.08 16.20 -17.71
C ALA A 34 -7.56 16.50 -17.75
N GLY A 35 -6.70 15.51 -17.46
CA GLY A 35 -5.24 15.69 -17.45
C GLY A 35 -4.72 16.50 -16.26
N THR A 36 -5.51 16.64 -15.19
CA THR A 36 -5.12 17.42 -14.01
C THR A 36 -4.30 16.58 -13.04
N LEU A 37 -3.19 17.15 -12.52
CA LEU A 37 -2.46 16.58 -11.39
C LEU A 37 -3.30 16.75 -10.10
N VAL A 38 -3.67 15.63 -9.48
CA VAL A 38 -4.53 15.63 -8.29
C VAL A 38 -3.73 15.31 -7.03
N ILE A 39 -3.78 16.21 -6.04
CA ILE A 39 -3.30 15.97 -4.67
C ILE A 39 -4.51 15.67 -3.81
N CYS A 40 -4.56 14.48 -3.19
CA CYS A 40 -5.69 14.07 -2.36
C CYS A 40 -5.24 13.15 -1.22
N ALA A 41 -6.17 12.80 -0.32
CA ALA A 41 -5.95 11.91 0.81
C ALA A 41 -4.76 12.29 1.72
N GLY A 42 -4.50 13.59 1.89
CA GLY A 42 -3.46 14.10 2.79
C GLY A 42 -3.61 13.50 4.20
N GLY A 43 -2.52 12.94 4.73
CA GLY A 43 -2.50 12.29 6.04
C GLY A 43 -3.33 11.01 6.16
N GLY A 44 -3.80 10.41 5.05
CA GLY A 44 -4.72 9.28 5.04
C GLY A 44 -6.20 9.66 4.89
N GLY A 45 -6.51 10.96 4.88
CA GLY A 45 -7.88 11.49 4.78
C GLY A 45 -8.59 11.60 6.13
N VAL A 46 -9.78 12.21 6.11
CA VAL A 46 -10.60 12.42 7.33
C VAL A 46 -11.32 11.11 7.68
N PRO A 47 -11.12 10.55 8.89
CA PRO A 47 -11.83 9.35 9.31
C PRO A 47 -13.31 9.64 9.52
N VAL A 48 -14.13 8.94 8.74
CA VAL A 48 -15.58 8.99 8.84
C VAL A 48 -16.13 7.57 8.93
N VAL A 49 -17.24 7.38 9.64
CA VAL A 49 -17.99 6.14 9.64
C VAL A 49 -19.43 6.43 9.23
N ARG A 50 -20.03 5.48 8.52
CA ARG A 50 -21.43 5.53 8.11
C ARG A 50 -22.28 4.93 9.23
N ASP A 51 -23.22 5.72 9.73
CA ASP A 51 -24.20 5.23 10.68
C ASP A 51 -25.18 4.30 9.96
N SER A 52 -25.36 3.08 10.50
CA SER A 52 -26.12 2.01 9.83
C SER A 52 -27.63 2.22 9.82
N VAL A 53 -28.15 3.17 10.62
CA VAL A 53 -29.58 3.45 10.73
C VAL A 53 -29.94 4.71 9.95
N THR A 54 -29.15 5.77 10.14
CA THR A 54 -29.39 7.09 9.57
C THR A 54 -28.69 7.32 8.24
N GLU A 55 -27.78 6.43 7.83
CA GLU A 55 -26.94 6.54 6.63
C GLU A 55 -26.06 7.79 6.58
N ARG A 56 -25.99 8.54 7.69
CA ARG A 56 -25.18 9.76 7.80
C ARG A 56 -23.73 9.40 8.08
N LEU A 57 -22.83 10.21 7.53
CA LEU A 57 -21.41 10.14 7.85
C LEU A 57 -21.14 10.92 9.14
N ARG A 58 -20.45 10.31 10.09
CA ARG A 58 -19.94 10.97 11.30
C ARG A 58 -18.42 10.90 11.34
N SER A 59 -17.77 12.00 11.73
CA SER A 59 -16.34 12.01 11.99
C SER A 59 -16.02 11.20 13.24
N VAL A 60 -14.86 10.56 13.24
CA VAL A 60 -14.35 9.84 14.41
C VAL A 60 -12.89 10.19 14.64
N GLU A 61 -12.47 10.14 15.90
CA GLU A 61 -11.07 10.28 16.26
C GLU A 61 -10.35 8.96 15.97
N ALA A 62 -9.58 8.94 14.88
CA ALA A 62 -8.80 7.80 14.44
C ALA A 62 -7.64 8.24 13.55
N VAL A 63 -6.64 7.38 13.41
CA VAL A 63 -5.54 7.57 12.46
C VAL A 63 -5.68 6.55 11.34
N ILE A 64 -5.74 7.04 10.10
CA ILE A 64 -5.73 6.19 8.90
C ILE A 64 -4.28 6.02 8.45
N ASP A 65 -3.88 4.78 8.19
CA ASP A 65 -2.59 4.49 7.59
C ASP A 65 -2.54 5.03 6.15
N LYS A 66 -1.66 6.00 5.90
CA LYS A 66 -1.54 6.69 4.61
C LYS A 66 -1.18 5.73 3.48
N ASP A 67 -0.35 4.73 3.76
CA ASP A 67 0.19 3.80 2.76
C ASP A 67 -0.94 2.85 2.29
N SER A 68 -1.70 2.31 3.24
CA SER A 68 -2.89 1.48 2.97
C SER A 68 -4.00 2.28 2.27
N ARG A 69 -4.21 3.55 2.64
CA ARG A 69 -5.18 4.41 1.97
C ARG A 69 -4.80 4.71 0.53
N ALA A 70 -3.51 4.95 0.28
CA ALA A 70 -2.98 5.15 -1.06
C ALA A 70 -3.14 3.90 -1.92
N ALA A 71 -2.82 2.71 -1.39
CA ALA A 71 -3.03 1.44 -2.06
C ALA A 71 -4.50 1.20 -2.44
N LEU A 72 -5.43 1.47 -1.51
CA LEU A 72 -6.86 1.37 -1.78
C LEU A 72 -7.34 2.39 -2.83
N LEU A 73 -6.81 3.62 -2.81
CA LEU A 73 -7.17 4.63 -3.79
C LEU A 73 -6.66 4.25 -5.18
N ALA A 74 -5.40 3.82 -5.29
CA ALA A 74 -4.78 3.40 -6.54
C ALA A 74 -5.55 2.24 -7.18
N GLU A 75 -5.96 1.25 -6.39
CA GLU A 75 -6.85 0.17 -6.83
C GLU A 75 -8.19 0.72 -7.34
N GLN A 76 -8.85 1.60 -6.59
CA GLN A 76 -10.14 2.17 -6.99
C GLN A 76 -10.08 3.08 -8.22
N LEU A 77 -8.88 3.55 -8.58
CA LEU A 77 -8.62 4.38 -9.75
C LEU A 77 -8.06 3.59 -10.93
N ASP A 78 -7.93 2.26 -10.80
CA ASP A 78 -7.33 1.38 -11.81
C ASP A 78 -5.91 1.85 -12.21
N ALA A 79 -5.09 2.24 -11.23
CA ALA A 79 -3.76 2.76 -11.47
C ALA A 79 -2.79 1.70 -12.02
N ASP A 80 -1.96 2.09 -12.99
CA ASP A 80 -0.93 1.21 -13.58
C ASP A 80 0.23 0.93 -12.63
N ALA A 81 0.50 1.86 -11.70
CA ALA A 81 1.57 1.73 -10.71
C ALA A 81 1.25 2.42 -9.39
N LEU A 82 1.80 1.88 -8.30
CA LEU A 82 1.81 2.48 -6.97
C LEU A 82 3.25 2.68 -6.48
N LEU A 83 3.63 3.94 -6.24
CA LEU A 83 4.93 4.28 -5.65
C LEU A 83 4.74 4.76 -4.21
N ILE A 84 5.42 4.11 -3.27
CA ILE A 84 5.50 4.53 -1.87
C ILE A 84 6.89 5.13 -1.63
N LEU A 85 6.94 6.45 -1.56
CA LEU A 85 8.19 7.20 -1.45
C LEU A 85 8.55 7.47 0.02
N THR A 86 9.80 7.22 0.37
CA THR A 86 10.37 7.34 1.72
C THR A 86 11.78 7.93 1.67
N ASP A 87 12.42 8.07 2.83
CA ASP A 87 13.78 8.58 3.01
C ASP A 87 14.89 7.52 2.87
N VAL A 88 14.53 6.25 2.68
CA VAL A 88 15.50 5.16 2.50
C VAL A 88 15.56 4.70 1.05
N THR A 89 16.73 4.24 0.64
CA THR A 89 16.97 3.81 -0.74
C THR A 89 16.29 2.49 -1.07
N HIS A 90 16.16 1.57 -0.12
CA HIS A 90 15.57 0.24 -0.29
C HIS A 90 14.88 -0.20 1.01
N VAL A 91 14.00 -1.18 0.90
CA VAL A 91 13.64 -2.04 2.02
C VAL A 91 14.85 -2.92 2.35
N PHE A 92 15.16 -3.08 3.64
CA PHE A 92 16.28 -3.90 4.10
C PHE A 92 15.77 -5.15 4.82
N ALA A 93 16.28 -6.31 4.42
CA ALA A 93 16.19 -7.51 5.26
C ALA A 93 17.18 -7.40 6.42
N ASP A 94 16.83 -8.01 7.56
CA ASP A 94 17.67 -8.01 8.76
C ASP A 94 18.06 -6.60 9.25
N TYR A 95 17.15 -5.63 9.07
CA TYR A 95 17.36 -4.24 9.48
C TYR A 95 17.74 -4.15 10.97
N GLY A 96 18.77 -3.36 11.27
CA GLY A 96 19.34 -3.21 12.62
C GLY A 96 20.33 -4.30 13.02
N LYS A 97 20.58 -5.32 12.18
CA LYS A 97 21.64 -6.32 12.40
C LYS A 97 22.89 -5.99 11.59
N ARG A 98 24.02 -6.61 11.96
CA ARG A 98 25.31 -6.46 11.27
C ARG A 98 25.30 -6.88 9.79
N HIS A 99 24.32 -7.68 9.38
CA HIS A 99 24.19 -8.25 8.03
C HIS A 99 22.93 -7.73 7.31
N ALA A 100 22.48 -6.53 7.64
CA ALA A 100 21.37 -5.89 6.92
C ALA A 100 21.71 -5.79 5.42
N ARG A 101 20.78 -6.20 4.57
CA ARG A 101 20.97 -6.23 3.11
C ARG A 101 19.81 -5.54 2.39
N PRO A 102 20.07 -4.72 1.36
CA PRO A 102 19.01 -4.13 0.57
C PRO A 102 18.26 -5.21 -0.21
N LEU A 103 16.96 -5.00 -0.37
CA LEU A 103 16.08 -5.83 -1.19
C LEU A 103 15.78 -5.09 -2.49
N SER A 104 16.18 -5.66 -3.62
CA SER A 104 15.72 -5.20 -4.94
C SER A 104 14.27 -5.61 -5.19
N THR A 105 13.87 -6.77 -4.67
CA THR A 105 12.49 -7.27 -4.70
C THR A 105 11.99 -7.66 -3.31
N ALA A 106 10.72 -7.45 -3.05
CA ALA A 106 10.04 -7.90 -1.84
C ALA A 106 8.66 -8.49 -2.17
N THR A 107 8.24 -9.46 -1.37
CA THR A 107 6.88 -10.00 -1.37
C THR A 107 6.28 -9.81 0.02
N ARG A 108 5.00 -10.15 0.18
CA ARG A 108 4.33 -10.09 1.48
C ARG A 108 4.97 -11.00 2.55
N ALA A 109 5.55 -12.13 2.15
CA ALA A 109 6.29 -13.04 3.01
C ALA A 109 7.59 -12.47 3.61
N VAL A 110 8.09 -11.32 3.13
CA VAL A 110 9.31 -10.72 3.67
C VAL A 110 9.11 -10.36 5.14
N HIS A 111 9.93 -10.94 6.01
CA HIS A 111 9.90 -10.64 7.44
C HIS A 111 10.53 -9.27 7.72
N LEU A 112 9.69 -8.26 7.90
CA LEU A 112 10.09 -6.92 8.36
C LEU A 112 9.67 -6.75 9.82
N PRO A 113 10.44 -6.05 10.68
CA PRO A 113 10.00 -5.73 12.04
C PRO A 113 8.73 -4.86 12.02
N GLU A 114 7.97 -4.86 13.11
CA GLU A 114 6.81 -3.98 13.23
C GLU A 114 7.24 -2.52 13.12
N GLY A 115 6.54 -1.76 12.28
CA GLY A 115 6.82 -0.35 12.09
C GLY A 115 6.47 0.15 10.69
N SER A 116 6.94 1.36 10.42
CA SER A 116 6.65 2.14 9.22
C SER A 116 7.03 1.43 7.92
N MET A 117 8.07 0.59 7.91
CA MET A 117 8.50 -0.11 6.70
C MET A 117 7.65 -1.33 6.37
N ARG A 118 7.19 -2.04 7.42
CA ARG A 118 6.27 -3.17 7.26
C ARG A 118 4.94 -2.70 6.66
N SER A 119 4.35 -1.62 7.18
CA SER A 119 3.07 -1.11 6.66
C SER A 119 3.16 -0.67 5.20
N LYS A 120 4.28 -0.06 4.77
CA LYS A 120 4.54 0.29 3.35
C LYS A 120 4.58 -0.94 2.46
N THR A 121 5.38 -1.92 2.86
CA THR A 121 5.58 -3.14 2.07
C THR A 121 4.29 -3.96 2.01
N GLU A 122 3.54 -4.04 3.12
CA GLU A 122 2.22 -4.69 3.16
C GLU A 122 1.20 -3.97 2.27
N ALA A 123 1.14 -2.64 2.30
CA ALA A 123 0.21 -1.87 1.46
C ALA A 123 0.53 -2.04 -0.03
N ALA A 124 1.81 -1.98 -0.40
CA ALA A 124 2.27 -2.23 -1.76
C ALA A 124 1.98 -3.67 -2.21
N ALA A 125 2.30 -4.67 -1.38
CA ALA A 125 2.04 -6.07 -1.70
C ALA A 125 0.55 -6.33 -1.88
N ALA A 126 -0.28 -5.77 -1.01
CA ALA A 126 -1.72 -5.92 -1.10
C ALA A 126 -2.30 -5.25 -2.36
N PHE A 127 -1.72 -4.14 -2.85
CA PHE A 127 -2.08 -3.55 -4.14
C PHE A 127 -1.74 -4.51 -5.28
N VAL A 128 -0.50 -4.99 -5.35
CA VAL A 128 -0.04 -5.92 -6.41
C VAL A 128 -0.88 -7.19 -6.44
N GLU A 129 -1.21 -7.75 -5.28
CA GLU A 129 -2.07 -8.94 -5.16
C GLU A 129 -3.49 -8.71 -5.70
N ARG A 130 -4.02 -7.48 -5.60
CA ARG A 130 -5.40 -7.17 -6.01
C ARG A 130 -5.52 -6.68 -7.45
N THR A 131 -4.49 -6.01 -7.97
CA THR A 131 -4.54 -5.37 -9.30
C THR A 131 -3.66 -6.08 -10.33
N GLY A 132 -2.62 -6.80 -9.89
CA GLY A 132 -1.56 -7.28 -10.78
C GLY A 132 -0.63 -6.19 -11.31
N SER A 133 -0.87 -4.92 -10.94
CA SER A 133 -0.10 -3.76 -11.36
C SER A 133 1.24 -3.65 -10.61
N ILE A 134 2.09 -2.72 -11.05
CA ILE A 134 3.43 -2.51 -10.46
C ILE A 134 3.31 -1.78 -9.12
N ALA A 135 4.04 -2.22 -8.09
CA ALA A 135 4.26 -1.40 -6.90
C ALA A 135 5.73 -1.38 -6.50
N ALA A 136 6.18 -0.25 -5.94
CA ALA A 136 7.54 -0.10 -5.48
C ALA A 136 7.64 0.80 -4.25
N VAL A 137 8.65 0.54 -3.42
CA VAL A 137 9.01 1.36 -2.25
C VAL A 137 10.41 1.91 -2.48
N GLY A 138 10.62 3.21 -2.39
CA GLY A 138 11.93 3.78 -2.69
C GLY A 138 12.10 5.23 -2.25
N PRO A 139 13.26 5.85 -2.55
CA PRO A 139 13.59 7.18 -2.09
C PRO A 139 12.78 8.25 -2.84
N LEU A 140 12.31 9.27 -2.11
CA LEU A 140 11.61 10.43 -2.69
C LEU A 140 12.45 11.13 -3.77
N ASP A 141 13.75 11.26 -3.54
CA ASP A 141 14.68 11.97 -4.43
C ASP A 141 14.96 11.22 -5.74
N ASN A 142 14.53 9.95 -5.87
CA ASN A 142 14.69 9.16 -7.08
C ASN A 142 13.46 8.29 -7.37
N ALA A 143 12.30 8.94 -7.43
CA ALA A 143 11.03 8.29 -7.82
C ALA A 143 11.07 7.66 -9.24
N PRO A 144 11.64 8.29 -10.28
CA PRO A 144 11.74 7.67 -11.60
C PRO A 144 12.57 6.39 -11.57
N GLY A 145 13.72 6.41 -10.87
CA GLY A 145 14.56 5.22 -10.69
C GLY A 145 13.85 4.10 -9.91
N THR A 146 13.01 4.47 -8.95
CA THR A 146 12.16 3.52 -8.21
C THR A 146 11.16 2.82 -9.11
N LEU A 147 10.57 3.55 -10.06
CA LEU A 147 9.60 3.00 -11.00
C LEU A 147 10.24 2.02 -12.00
N VAL A 148 11.43 2.33 -12.50
CA VAL A 148 12.16 1.47 -13.46
C VAL A 148 13.03 0.39 -12.80
N GLY A 149 13.11 0.37 -11.47
CA GLY A 149 13.87 -0.63 -10.71
C GLY A 149 15.38 -0.41 -10.65
N THR A 150 15.88 0.81 -10.92
CA THR A 150 17.31 1.15 -10.75
C THR A 150 17.65 1.54 -9.32
N THR A 151 16.65 1.89 -8.51
CA THR A 151 16.73 2.08 -7.06
C THR A 151 15.41 1.60 -6.43
N GLY A 152 15.33 1.53 -5.10
CA GLY A 152 14.12 1.07 -4.44
C GLY A 152 13.93 -0.45 -4.50
N THR A 153 12.81 -0.87 -3.94
CA THR A 153 12.38 -2.26 -3.86
C THR A 153 11.11 -2.44 -4.66
N LEU A 154 11.16 -3.27 -5.69
CA LEU A 154 9.97 -3.70 -6.43
C LEU A 154 9.19 -4.71 -5.60
N VAL A 155 7.89 -4.48 -5.46
CA VAL A 155 7.02 -5.38 -4.72
C VAL A 155 6.31 -6.31 -5.71
N GLN A 156 6.37 -7.60 -5.44
CA GLN A 156 5.82 -8.66 -6.28
C GLN A 156 4.73 -9.43 -5.55
N ALA A 157 3.76 -9.96 -6.30
CA ALA A 157 2.84 -10.96 -5.77
C ALA A 157 3.63 -12.22 -5.38
N GLU A 158 3.15 -12.93 -4.36
CA GLU A 158 3.70 -14.24 -4.06
C GLU A 158 3.40 -15.19 -5.23
N SER A 159 4.45 -15.74 -5.85
CA SER A 159 4.25 -16.82 -6.81
C SER A 159 3.78 -18.05 -6.04
N VAL A 160 2.53 -18.46 -6.22
CA VAL A 160 2.14 -19.83 -5.91
C VAL A 160 2.95 -20.69 -6.85
N ALA A 161 3.89 -21.47 -6.31
CA ALA A 161 4.61 -22.47 -7.09
C ALA A 161 3.57 -23.43 -7.70
N HIS A 162 3.19 -23.21 -8.95
CA HIS A 162 2.48 -24.23 -9.71
C HIS A 162 3.51 -25.32 -10.00
N GLY A 163 3.49 -26.37 -9.18
CA GLY A 163 4.24 -27.59 -9.43
C GLY A 163 3.74 -28.26 -10.70
N ALA A 164 4.20 -27.79 -11.86
CA ALA A 164 4.15 -28.51 -13.10
C ALA A 164 5.56 -29.10 -13.33
N GLN A 165 5.78 -30.31 -12.83
CA GLN A 165 6.87 -31.13 -13.37
C GLN A 165 6.52 -31.43 -14.83
N PRO A 166 7.42 -31.17 -15.80
CA PRO A 166 7.26 -31.74 -17.13
C PRO A 166 7.46 -33.26 -17.00
N THR A 167 6.37 -34.03 -17.12
CA THR A 167 6.48 -35.48 -17.34
C THR A 167 7.06 -35.68 -18.73
N ALA A 168 8.34 -36.04 -18.78
CA ALA A 168 9.01 -36.46 -19.99
C ALA A 168 8.24 -37.63 -20.65
N PRO A 169 8.09 -37.66 -21.98
CA PRO A 169 7.46 -38.79 -22.64
C PRO A 169 8.34 -40.03 -22.50
N ALA A 170 7.74 -41.12 -22.02
CA ALA A 170 8.34 -42.43 -22.03
C ALA A 170 8.71 -42.81 -23.48
N THR A 171 10.00 -43.00 -23.73
CA THR A 171 10.50 -43.59 -24.97
C THR A 171 10.72 -45.07 -24.72
N SER A 172 9.98 -45.87 -25.50
CA SER A 172 10.11 -47.29 -25.88
C SER A 172 10.79 -48.28 -24.94
#